data_AF-A0A5K1K6P9-F1
#
_entry.id   AF-A0A5K1K6P9-F1
#
_cell.length_a   1.000
_cell.length_b   1.000
_cell.length_c   1.000
_cell.angle_alpha   90.00
_cell.angle_beta   90.00
_cell.angle_gamma   90.00
#
_symmetry.space_group_name_H-M   'P 1'
#
loop_
_entity.id
_entity.type
_entity.pdbx_description
1 polymer ?
#
loop_
_entity_poly.entity_id
_entity_poly.type
_entity_poly.pdbx_seq_one_letter_code
_entity_poly.pdbx_strand_id
1 'polypeptide(L)'
;MSLPRPFTGRALGYYLCATVIVMCTLWFNRRVYHTIHSSARDLSLQDWGEDDFSYVGDDYPPTLIPLQQHPRNVALITEETVHYWPQTLQDWESMTPAGSGGLVRLGPQKRPFGVAMYHQLHCLRTLQHATIPSNGSGSHPGSPVLDGIASGEVHLCLNYLRQMLLCAAN
;
A
#
# COMPACT_ATOMS: atom_id res chain seq x y z
N MET A 1 58.88 14.06 -10.89
CA MET A 1 58.24 14.40 -9.60
C MET A 1 57.60 15.77 -9.77
N SER A 2 56.30 15.81 -10.11
CA SER A 2 55.57 17.03 -10.42
C SER A 2 55.13 17.73 -9.13
N LEU A 3 55.58 18.97 -8.94
CA LEU A 3 55.19 19.82 -7.81
C LEU A 3 53.66 20.06 -7.81
N PRO A 4 53.00 20.02 -6.63
CA PRO A 4 51.58 20.32 -6.51
C PRO A 4 51.33 21.78 -6.94
N ARG A 5 50.37 21.97 -7.86
CA ARG A 5 49.98 23.31 -8.34
C ARG A 5 49.41 24.12 -7.16
N PRO A 6 49.80 25.39 -6.98
CA PRO A 6 49.31 26.21 -5.88
C PRO A 6 47.81 26.41 -6.00
N PHE A 7 47.10 26.21 -4.89
CA PHE A 7 45.68 26.43 -4.78
C PHE A 7 45.39 27.94 -4.98
N THR A 8 44.90 28.30 -6.17
CA THR A 8 44.66 29.71 -6.52
C THR A 8 43.40 30.22 -5.80
N GLY A 9 43.38 31.49 -5.37
CA GLY A 9 42.22 32.07 -4.66
C GLY A 9 40.90 31.99 -5.45
N ARG A 10 40.96 31.84 -6.78
CA ARG A 10 39.79 31.59 -7.64
C ARG A 10 39.19 30.21 -7.39
N ALA A 11 40.02 29.18 -7.19
CA ALA A 11 39.56 27.83 -6.85
C ALA A 11 38.83 27.83 -5.49
N LEU A 12 39.38 28.51 -4.48
CA LEU A 12 38.73 28.70 -3.17
C LEU A 12 37.34 29.35 -3.33
N GLY A 13 37.23 30.39 -4.16
CA GLY A 13 35.96 31.06 -4.46
C GLY A 13 34.92 30.11 -5.09
N TYR A 14 35.32 29.27 -6.04
CA TYR A 14 34.40 28.28 -6.64
C TYR A 14 33.92 27.24 -5.62
N TYR A 15 34.80 26.74 -4.75
CA TYR A 15 34.41 25.80 -3.70
C TYR A 15 33.44 26.44 -2.69
N LEU A 16 33.69 27.67 -2.26
CA LEU A 16 32.78 28.38 -1.36
C LEU A 16 31.40 28.59 -2.00
N CYS A 17 31.34 29.05 -3.25
CA CYS A 17 30.06 29.19 -3.96
C CYS A 17 29.33 27.85 -4.11
N ALA A 18 30.04 26.77 -4.48
CA ALA A 18 29.44 25.45 -4.60
C ALA A 18 28.88 24.94 -3.26
N THR A 19 29.62 25.10 -2.16
CA THR A 19 29.15 24.71 -0.83
C THR A 19 27.91 25.49 -0.40
N VAL A 20 27.86 26.80 -0.66
CA VAL A 20 26.69 27.63 -0.36
C VAL A 20 25.48 27.18 -1.17
N ILE A 21 25.65 26.91 -2.47
CA ILE A 21 24.57 26.41 -3.33
C ILE A 21 24.04 25.07 -2.81
N VAL A 22 24.91 24.13 -2.47
CA VAL A 22 24.51 22.82 -1.92
C VAL A 22 23.80 22.97 -0.58
N MET A 23 24.27 23.85 0.31
CA MET A 23 23.60 24.10 1.59
C MET A 23 22.23 24.74 1.40
N CYS A 24 22.09 25.68 0.46
CA CYS A 24 20.81 26.29 0.12
C CYS A 24 19.83 25.27 -0.48
N THR A 25 20.27 24.39 -1.38
CA THR A 25 19.41 23.35 -1.96
C THR A 25 19.00 22.32 -0.94
N LEU A 26 19.92 21.87 -0.06
CA LEU A 26 19.59 20.96 1.03
C LEU A 26 18.62 21.61 2.03
N TRP A 27 18.82 22.88 2.38
CA TRP A 27 17.90 23.60 3.26
C TRP A 27 16.52 23.77 2.63
N PHE A 28 16.45 24.16 1.36
CA PHE A 28 15.19 24.29 0.63
C PHE A 28 14.47 22.95 0.52
N ASN A 29 15.16 21.89 0.11
CA ASN A 29 14.61 20.53 0.05
C ASN A 29 14.12 20.05 1.41
N ARG A 30 14.89 20.30 2.48
CA ARG A 30 14.48 19.96 3.84
C ARG A 30 13.24 20.74 4.27
N ARG A 31 13.16 22.02 3.93
CA ARG A 31 12.00 22.87 4.25
C ARG A 31 10.76 22.38 3.51
N VAL A 32 10.87 22.14 2.20
CA VAL A 32 9.78 21.61 1.36
C VAL A 32 9.33 20.24 1.87
N TYR A 33 10.27 19.33 2.15
CA TYR A 33 9.99 18.03 2.74
C TYR A 33 9.22 18.16 4.06
N HIS A 34 9.68 19.04 4.97
CA HIS A 34 8.99 19.27 6.23
C HIS A 34 7.60 19.87 6.05
N THR A 35 7.42 20.85 5.17
CA THR A 35 6.12 21.49 4.94
C THR A 35 5.12 20.49 4.35
N ILE A 36 5.48 19.77 3.28
CA ILE A 36 4.61 18.75 2.66
C ILE A 36 4.28 17.64 3.66
N HIS A 37 5.26 17.15 4.40
CA HIS A 37 5.04 16.09 5.38
C HIS A 37 4.25 16.58 6.61
N SER A 38 4.35 17.86 6.98
CA SER A 38 3.54 18.44 8.06
C SER A 38 2.07 18.63 7.68
N SER A 39 1.78 19.05 6.45
CA SER A 39 0.40 19.17 5.96
C SER A 39 -0.25 17.80 5.73
N ALA A 40 0.51 16.81 5.27
CA ALA A 40 0.05 15.42 5.23
C ALA A 40 -0.18 14.85 6.63
N ARG A 41 0.64 15.25 7.61
CA ARG A 41 0.41 14.90 9.02
C ARG A 41 -0.87 15.51 9.55
N ASP A 42 -1.18 16.78 9.27
CA ASP A 42 -2.37 17.44 9.82
C ASP A 42 -3.67 16.74 9.41
N LEU A 43 -3.84 16.39 8.12
CA LEU A 43 -4.97 15.60 7.64
C LEU A 43 -5.02 14.18 8.24
N SER A 44 -3.85 13.59 8.52
CA SER A 44 -3.74 12.30 9.20
C SER A 44 -3.94 12.39 10.73
N LEU A 45 -3.88 13.59 11.30
CA LEU A 45 -3.95 13.85 12.73
C LEU A 45 -5.29 14.47 13.14
N GLN A 46 -6.25 14.56 12.21
CA GLN A 46 -7.63 14.85 12.56
C GLN A 46 -8.17 13.65 13.35
N ASP A 47 -8.42 13.85 14.64
CA ASP A 47 -9.22 12.90 15.43
C ASP A 47 -10.65 13.00 14.92
N TRP A 48 -11.25 11.86 14.60
CA TRP A 48 -12.62 11.78 14.09
C TRP A 48 -13.35 10.64 14.79
N GLY A 49 -14.61 10.90 15.13
CA GLY A 49 -15.52 9.90 15.69
C GLY A 49 -16.36 9.26 14.58
N GLU A 50 -16.93 8.09 14.87
CA GLU A 50 -17.89 7.46 13.95
C GLU A 50 -19.13 8.34 13.73
N ASP A 51 -19.53 9.13 14.73
CA ASP A 51 -20.69 10.03 14.69
C ASP A 51 -20.49 11.28 13.80
N ASP A 52 -19.25 11.54 13.36
CA ASP A 52 -18.93 12.71 12.51
C ASP A 52 -19.35 12.51 11.04
N PHE A 53 -19.72 11.30 10.64
CA PHE A 53 -19.99 10.93 9.25
C PHE A 53 -21.42 10.38 9.06
N SER A 54 -22.06 10.74 7.94
CA SER A 54 -23.38 10.19 7.59
C SER A 54 -23.34 8.81 6.96
N TYR A 55 -22.18 8.37 6.46
CA TYR A 55 -21.97 7.15 5.67
C TYR A 55 -22.76 7.08 4.37
N VAL A 56 -23.25 8.22 3.87
CA VAL A 56 -23.99 8.35 2.60
C VAL A 56 -23.06 8.86 1.50
N GLY A 57 -23.07 8.21 0.33
CA GLY A 57 -22.22 8.61 -0.79
C GLY A 57 -20.73 8.51 -0.42
N ASP A 58 -20.02 9.63 -0.51
CA ASP A 58 -18.59 9.75 -0.19
C ASP A 58 -18.30 10.31 1.22
N ASP A 59 -19.35 10.47 2.04
CA ASP A 59 -19.22 10.98 3.41
C ASP A 59 -18.95 9.83 4.41
N TYR A 60 -17.71 9.35 4.42
CA TYR A 60 -17.20 8.31 5.32
C TYR A 60 -15.72 8.54 5.63
N PRO A 61 -15.20 8.02 6.75
CA PRO A 61 -13.80 8.23 7.10
C PRO A 61 -12.85 7.55 6.10
N PRO A 62 -11.66 8.12 5.87
CA PRO A 62 -10.69 7.58 4.90
C PRO A 62 -10.07 6.25 5.35
N THR A 63 -10.14 5.91 6.64
CA THR A 63 -9.60 4.69 7.24
C THR A 63 -10.62 4.09 8.21
N LEU A 64 -10.45 2.82 8.58
CA LEU A 64 -11.34 2.14 9.54
C LEU A 64 -11.23 2.71 10.96
N ILE A 65 -10.05 3.21 11.33
CA ILE A 65 -9.79 3.86 12.62
C ILE A 65 -8.92 5.10 12.40
N PRO A 66 -8.97 6.11 13.28
CA PRO A 66 -8.09 7.28 13.18
C PRO A 66 -6.61 6.91 13.20
N LEU A 67 -5.78 7.57 12.38
CA LEU A 67 -4.36 7.22 12.16
C LEU A 67 -3.47 7.36 13.41
N GLN A 68 -3.92 8.09 14.42
CA GLN A 68 -3.31 8.23 15.74
C GLN A 68 -3.50 6.95 16.57
N GLN A 69 -4.61 6.24 16.34
CA GLN A 69 -4.97 4.99 16.98
C GLN A 69 -4.40 3.77 16.21
N HIS A 70 -3.90 3.98 14.99
CA HIS A 70 -3.22 2.91 14.26
C HIS A 70 -1.97 2.44 15.01
N PRO A 71 -1.73 1.12 15.09
CA PRO A 71 -0.51 0.58 15.67
C PRO A 71 0.67 0.93 14.74
N ARG A 72 1.49 1.92 15.13
CA ARG A 72 2.63 2.38 14.31
C ARG A 72 3.83 1.45 14.35
N ASN A 73 3.91 0.58 15.36
CA ASN A 73 5.01 -0.34 15.59
C ASN A 73 4.49 -1.78 15.59
N VAL A 74 4.14 -2.28 14.41
CA VAL A 74 3.85 -3.71 14.21
C VAL A 74 5.08 -4.35 13.58
N ALA A 75 5.70 -5.29 14.30
CA ALA A 75 6.77 -6.10 13.73
C ALA A 75 6.14 -7.16 12.81
N LEU A 76 6.49 -7.13 11.52
CA LEU A 76 6.21 -8.23 10.61
C LEU A 76 7.35 -9.24 10.74
N ILE A 77 7.05 -10.42 11.29
CA ILE A 77 7.99 -11.53 11.38
C ILE A 77 7.76 -12.42 10.16
N THR A 78 8.78 -12.57 9.33
CA THR A 78 8.77 -13.51 8.21
C THR A 78 9.44 -14.80 8.67
N GLU A 79 8.71 -15.91 8.64
CA GLU A 79 9.22 -17.24 8.95
C GLU A 79 9.06 -18.16 7.75
N GLU A 80 9.98 -19.13 7.62
CA GLU A 80 9.80 -20.22 6.67
C GLU A 80 8.59 -21.05 7.13
N THR A 81 7.61 -21.21 6.26
CA THR A 81 6.35 -21.83 6.61
C THR A 81 6.00 -22.92 5.61
N VAL A 82 5.55 -24.05 6.14
CA VAL A 82 4.92 -25.10 5.33
C VAL A 82 3.51 -24.71 4.88
N HIS A 83 2.97 -23.62 5.42
CA HIS A 83 1.67 -23.07 5.07
C HIS A 83 1.76 -22.17 3.83
N TYR A 84 0.63 -22.00 3.15
CA TYR A 84 0.51 -21.17 1.94
C TYR A 84 1.40 -21.62 0.77
N TRP A 85 1.72 -22.92 0.71
CA TRP A 85 2.31 -23.48 -0.51
C TRP A 85 1.28 -23.37 -1.67
N PRO A 86 1.70 -23.27 -2.94
CA PRO A 86 0.75 -23.05 -4.03
C PRO A 86 -0.35 -24.10 -4.16
N GLN A 87 -0.18 -25.31 -3.63
CA GLN A 87 -1.23 -26.35 -3.66
C GLN A 87 -2.07 -26.44 -2.37
N THR A 88 -1.75 -25.69 -1.30
CA THR A 88 -2.45 -25.80 0.00
C THR A 88 -3.67 -24.89 0.08
N LEU A 89 -4.70 -25.21 -0.71
CA LEU A 89 -5.91 -24.40 -0.90
C LEU A 89 -6.59 -23.93 0.40
N GLN A 90 -6.61 -24.78 1.42
CA GLN A 90 -7.24 -24.47 2.71
C GLN A 90 -6.48 -23.37 3.48
N ASP A 91 -5.15 -23.32 3.37
CA ASP A 91 -4.37 -22.23 3.95
C ASP A 91 -4.74 -20.91 3.27
N TRP A 92 -4.79 -20.90 1.93
CA TRP A 92 -5.19 -19.72 1.15
C TRP A 92 -6.63 -19.27 1.43
N GLU A 93 -7.54 -20.19 1.78
CA GLU A 93 -8.91 -19.87 2.22
C GLU A 93 -8.94 -19.17 3.57
N SER A 94 -8.04 -19.54 4.47
CA SER A 94 -7.99 -18.98 5.83
C SER A 94 -7.63 -17.50 5.88
N MET A 95 -7.08 -16.93 4.80
CA MET A 95 -6.69 -15.51 4.74
C MET A 95 -7.86 -14.53 4.83
N THR A 96 -9.07 -14.99 4.47
CA THR A 96 -10.28 -14.16 4.52
C THR A 96 -11.20 -14.61 5.66
N PRO A 97 -11.78 -13.67 6.44
CA PRO A 97 -12.70 -14.00 7.52
C PRO A 97 -13.87 -14.82 7.00
N ALA A 98 -14.16 -15.91 7.70
CA ALA A 98 -15.33 -16.71 7.43
C ALA A 98 -16.61 -15.85 7.58
N GLY A 99 -17.56 -16.06 6.67
CA GLY A 99 -18.84 -15.34 6.68
C GLY A 99 -18.79 -13.99 5.97
N SER A 100 -18.16 -12.97 6.57
CA SER A 100 -18.23 -11.60 6.04
C SER A 100 -17.41 -11.37 4.77
N GLY A 101 -16.49 -12.27 4.43
CA GLY A 101 -15.64 -12.15 3.24
C GLY A 101 -14.74 -10.91 3.26
N GLY A 102 -14.47 -10.37 4.46
CA GLY A 102 -13.71 -9.14 4.61
C GLY A 102 -14.52 -7.84 4.46
N LEU A 103 -15.85 -7.94 4.46
CA LEU A 103 -16.74 -6.79 4.55
C LEU A 103 -16.98 -6.41 6.02
N VAL A 104 -17.02 -5.11 6.28
CA VAL A 104 -17.47 -4.52 7.54
C VAL A 104 -18.74 -3.71 7.31
N ARG A 105 -19.58 -3.56 8.33
CA ARG A 105 -20.81 -2.76 8.26
C ARG A 105 -20.68 -1.55 9.17
N LEU A 106 -20.66 -0.35 8.57
CA LEU A 106 -20.42 0.90 9.27
C LEU A 106 -21.63 1.84 9.16
N GLY A 107 -21.70 2.77 10.11
CA GLY A 107 -22.72 3.81 10.19
C GLY A 107 -24.13 3.33 10.60
N PRO A 108 -25.07 4.26 10.77
CA PRO A 108 -26.42 3.96 11.28
C PRO A 108 -27.21 2.99 10.39
N GLN A 109 -26.99 3.04 9.07
CA GLN A 109 -27.64 2.18 8.09
C GLN A 109 -26.90 0.86 7.84
N LYS A 110 -25.82 0.58 8.58
CA LYS A 110 -25.00 -0.64 8.45
C LYS A 110 -24.53 -0.88 7.02
N ARG A 111 -24.07 0.18 6.36
CA ARG A 111 -23.59 0.14 4.97
C ARG A 111 -22.37 -0.80 4.88
N PRO A 112 -22.31 -1.70 3.90
CA PRO A 112 -21.16 -2.58 3.71
C PRO A 112 -19.98 -1.81 3.11
N PHE A 113 -18.79 -2.03 3.67
CA PHE A 113 -17.50 -1.54 3.17
C PHE A 113 -16.52 -2.70 3.05
N GLY A 114 -15.77 -2.76 1.95
CA GLY A 114 -14.66 -3.70 1.79
C GLY A 114 -13.39 -3.16 2.40
N VAL A 115 -12.75 -3.94 3.28
CA VAL A 115 -11.44 -3.56 3.81
C VAL A 115 -10.38 -3.80 2.74
N ALA A 116 -9.60 -2.77 2.42
CA ALA A 116 -8.57 -2.83 1.37
C ALA A 116 -7.58 -4.00 1.55
N MET A 117 -7.22 -4.32 2.79
CA MET A 117 -6.38 -5.48 3.12
C MET A 117 -6.96 -6.80 2.60
N TYR A 118 -8.27 -7.04 2.76
CA TYR A 118 -8.89 -8.28 2.27
C TYR A 118 -9.01 -8.31 0.74
N HIS A 119 -9.11 -7.15 0.07
CA HIS A 119 -8.99 -7.08 -1.39
C HIS A 119 -7.60 -7.50 -1.86
N GLN A 120 -6.54 -7.03 -1.17
CA GLN A 120 -5.16 -7.42 -1.46
C GLN A 120 -4.97 -8.94 -1.32
N LEU A 121 -5.49 -9.53 -0.24
CA LEU A 121 -5.42 -10.98 0.00
C LEU A 121 -6.24 -11.78 -1.03
N HIS A 122 -7.42 -11.29 -1.42
CA HIS A 122 -8.22 -11.87 -2.50
C HIS A 122 -7.43 -11.90 -3.81
N CYS A 123 -6.84 -10.76 -4.21
CA CYS A 123 -6.05 -10.70 -5.43
C CYS A 123 -4.79 -11.56 -5.40
N LEU A 124 -4.12 -11.65 -4.25
CA LEU A 124 -2.98 -12.55 -4.08
C LEU A 124 -3.39 -14.01 -4.33
N ARG A 125 -4.53 -14.44 -3.76
CA ARG A 125 -5.08 -15.78 -3.98
C ARG A 125 -5.47 -16.02 -5.43
N THR A 126 -6.12 -15.06 -6.08
CA THR A 126 -6.47 -15.15 -7.51
C THR A 126 -5.24 -15.35 -8.38
N LEU A 127 -4.14 -14.62 -8.10
CA LEU A 127 -2.88 -14.79 -8.81
C LEU A 127 -2.22 -16.15 -8.52
N GLN A 128 -2.25 -16.61 -7.27
CA GLN A 128 -1.74 -17.94 -6.91
C GLN A 128 -2.50 -19.05 -7.63
N HIS A 129 -3.83 -19.01 -7.69
CA HIS A 129 -4.63 -19.98 -8.45
C HIS A 129 -4.22 -20.05 -9.92
N ALA A 130 -3.91 -18.90 -10.55
CA ALA A 130 -3.45 -18.86 -11.93
C ALA A 130 -2.09 -19.55 -12.16
N THR A 131 -1.32 -19.84 -11.10
CA THR A 131 -0.05 -20.57 -11.19
C THR A 131 -0.19 -22.09 -11.05
N ILE A 132 -1.35 -22.59 -10.61
CA ILE A 132 -1.58 -24.02 -10.43
C ILE A 132 -2.04 -24.63 -11.76
N PRO A 133 -1.39 -25.71 -12.25
CA PRO A 133 -1.86 -26.42 -13.44
C PRO A 133 -3.30 -26.92 -13.25
N SER A 134 -4.21 -26.54 -14.15
CA SER A 134 -5.58 -27.07 -14.14
C SER A 134 -5.57 -28.50 -14.69
N ASN A 135 -5.67 -29.48 -13.80
CA ASN A 135 -5.78 -30.90 -14.19
C ASN A 135 -7.21 -31.21 -14.66
N GLY A 136 -7.72 -30.52 -15.68
CA GLY A 136 -8.91 -30.90 -16.46
C GLY A 136 -10.27 -31.04 -15.73
N SER A 137 -10.36 -30.87 -14.40
CA SER A 137 -11.63 -30.86 -13.68
C SER A 137 -11.86 -29.49 -13.06
N GLY A 138 -12.88 -28.81 -13.57
CA GLY A 138 -13.20 -27.43 -13.25
C GLY A 138 -13.43 -27.13 -11.78
N SER A 139 -13.41 -25.82 -11.51
CA SER A 139 -14.14 -25.12 -10.46
C SER A 139 -14.27 -25.84 -9.12
N HIS A 140 -13.55 -25.33 -8.11
CA HIS A 140 -13.89 -25.58 -6.72
C HIS A 140 -15.38 -25.30 -6.44
N PRO A 141 -16.04 -26.13 -5.61
CA PRO A 141 -17.43 -25.96 -5.24
C PRO A 141 -17.53 -24.74 -4.30
N GLY A 142 -17.72 -23.56 -4.90
CA GLY A 142 -17.83 -22.29 -4.18
C GLY A 142 -17.76 -21.05 -5.06
N SER A 143 -17.22 -21.14 -6.28
CA SER A 143 -17.27 -20.05 -7.25
C SER A 143 -17.61 -20.60 -8.65
N PRO A 144 -18.74 -20.21 -9.27
CA PRO A 144 -19.11 -20.64 -10.61
C PRO A 144 -18.27 -19.87 -11.62
N VAL A 145 -17.00 -20.25 -11.78
CA VAL A 145 -16.07 -19.59 -12.69
C VAL A 145 -15.96 -20.43 -13.95
N LEU A 146 -16.78 -20.09 -14.94
CA LEU A 146 -16.46 -20.32 -16.36
C LEU A 146 -15.02 -19.84 -16.59
N ASP A 147 -14.18 -20.63 -17.26
CA ASP A 147 -12.75 -20.35 -17.47
C ASP A 147 -12.43 -18.93 -18.02
N GLY A 148 -13.39 -18.26 -18.66
CA GLY A 148 -13.28 -16.85 -19.08
C GLY A 148 -13.30 -15.83 -17.92
N ILE A 149 -14.01 -16.09 -16.83
CA ILE A 149 -14.13 -15.21 -15.66
C ILE A 149 -12.80 -15.19 -14.87
N ALA A 150 -12.10 -16.32 -14.76
CA ALA A 150 -10.80 -16.42 -14.09
C ALA A 150 -9.76 -15.49 -14.73
N SER A 151 -9.72 -15.43 -16.07
CA SER A 151 -8.81 -14.53 -16.80
C SER A 151 -9.13 -13.04 -16.55
N GLY A 152 -10.41 -12.70 -16.38
CA GLY A 152 -10.87 -11.35 -16.07
C GLY A 152 -10.48 -10.90 -14.67
N GLU A 153 -10.60 -11.78 -13.67
CA GLU A 153 -10.20 -11.51 -12.28
C GLU A 153 -8.68 -11.31 -12.16
N VAL A 154 -7.89 -12.14 -12.84
CA VAL A 154 -6.42 -11.98 -12.91
C VAL A 154 -6.06 -10.63 -13.51
N HIS A 155 -6.67 -10.24 -14.63
CA HIS A 155 -6.42 -8.95 -15.26
C HIS A 155 -6.81 -7.76 -14.36
N LEU A 156 -7.94 -7.86 -13.63
CA LEU A 156 -8.34 -6.84 -12.65
C LEU A 156 -7.30 -6.71 -11.53
N CYS A 157 -6.81 -7.83 -10.99
CA CYS A 157 -5.81 -7.83 -9.93
C CYS A 157 -4.45 -7.30 -10.40
N LEU A 158 -4.02 -7.61 -11.63
CA LEU A 158 -2.81 -7.02 -12.21
C LEU A 158 -2.94 -5.51 -12.42
N ASN A 159 -4.12 -5.02 -12.83
CA ASN A 159 -4.38 -3.59 -12.93
C ASN A 159 -4.41 -2.91 -11.56
N TYR A 160 -4.96 -3.56 -10.54
CA TYR A 160 -4.93 -3.06 -9.17
C TYR A 160 -3.48 -2.94 -8.65
N LEU A 161 -2.64 -3.97 -8.85
CA LEU A 161 -1.21 -3.91 -8.52
C LEU A 161 -0.50 -2.77 -9.26
N ARG A 162 -0.77 -2.60 -10.55
CA ARG A 162 -0.24 -1.48 -11.34
C ARG A 162 -0.64 -0.14 -10.73
N GLN A 163 -1.91 0.05 -10.39
CA GLN A 163 -2.39 1.29 -9.77
C GLN A 163 -1.69 1.56 -8.44
N MET A 164 -1.56 0.55 -7.57
CA MET A 164 -0.85 0.71 -6.29
C MET A 164 0.61 1.12 -6.49
N LEU A 165 1.33 0.46 -7.41
CA LEU A 165 2.73 0.78 -7.71
C LEU A 165 2.89 2.20 -8.27
N LEU A 166 1.97 2.63 -9.15
CA LEU A 166 1.98 3.99 -9.70
C LEU A 166 1.65 5.04 -8.64
N CYS A 167 0.72 4.75 -7.73
CA CYS A 167 0.40 5.65 -6.62
C CYS A 167 1.55 5.78 -5.62
N ALA A 168 2.30 4.71 -5.36
CA ALA A 168 3.44 4.74 -4.43
C ALA A 168 4.70 5.42 -5.02
N ALA A 169 4.78 5.51 -6.36
CA ALA A 169 5.90 6.16 -7.04
C ALA A 169 5.75 7.69 -7.16
N ASN A 170 4.55 8.22 -6.90
CA ASN A 170 4.21 9.65 -6.89
C ASN A 170 4.20 10.22 -5.46
#